data_AF-A0A7S4RRL9-F1
#
_entry.id   AF-A0A7S4RRL9-F1
#
_cell.length_a   1.000
_cell.length_b   1.000
_cell.length_c   1.000
_cell.angle_alpha   90.00
_cell.angle_beta   90.00
_cell.angle_gamma   90.00
#
_symmetry.space_group_name_H-M   'P 1'
#
loop_
_entity.id
_entity.type
_entity.pdbx_description
1 polymer ?
#
loop_
_entity_poly.entity_id
_entity_poly.type
_entity_poly.pdbx_seq_one_letter_code
_entity_poly.pdbx_strand_id
1 'polypeptide(L)'
;LSLSELQEEEEEEEEEAEEVKGWFFSRASPKVTTTTTTTTTTSTTSPTVVIAPSKLEGLKHAFTAEALRCIGSDEEDRLKQLLESGMSLESEVGGKDLRDWCVELGAKSCLSMLGRDYPEEEEEEEEEEEKEEEMEEEVEDS
;
A
#
# COMPACT_ATOMS: atom_id res chain seq x y z
N LEU A 1 35.64 -28.52 -55.91
CA LEU A 1 35.45 -29.99 -55.95
C LEU A 1 35.13 -30.44 -54.53
N SER A 2 33.99 -31.13 -54.35
CA SER A 2 33.45 -31.77 -53.13
C SER A 2 33.10 -30.85 -51.95
N LEU A 3 31.89 -30.80 -51.38
CA LEU A 3 30.74 -31.74 -51.30
C LEU A 3 31.02 -32.98 -50.43
N SER A 4 31.04 -32.80 -49.10
CA SER A 4 30.68 -33.78 -48.07
C SER A 4 30.57 -32.99 -46.75
N GLU A 5 29.37 -32.75 -46.21
CA GLU A 5 28.77 -33.61 -45.17
C GLU A 5 28.97 -32.96 -43.79
N LEU A 6 27.93 -32.33 -43.26
CA LEU A 6 27.46 -32.51 -41.88
C LEU A 6 26.29 -31.56 -41.57
N GLN A 7 25.11 -32.20 -41.55
CA GLN A 7 23.99 -32.02 -40.63
C GLN A 7 23.30 -30.65 -40.53
N GLU A 8 22.08 -30.67 -41.08
CA GLU A 8 20.89 -30.00 -40.58
C GLU A 8 20.81 -30.07 -39.05
N GLU A 9 20.71 -28.90 -38.41
CA GLU A 9 19.98 -28.76 -37.14
C GLU A 9 18.98 -27.61 -37.33
N GLU A 10 17.70 -27.97 -37.27
CA GLU A 10 16.57 -27.06 -37.19
C GLU A 10 16.68 -26.30 -35.87
N GLU A 11 16.92 -24.98 -35.92
CA GLU A 11 16.65 -24.11 -34.78
C GLU A 11 15.15 -23.76 -34.82
N GLU A 12 14.39 -24.43 -33.96
CA GLU A 12 13.04 -24.03 -33.59
C GLU A 12 13.12 -22.71 -32.81
N GLU A 13 12.39 -21.72 -33.31
CA GLU A 13 12.16 -20.41 -32.72
C GLU A 13 11.21 -20.58 -31.52
N GLU A 14 11.75 -20.75 -30.31
CA GLU A 14 10.97 -20.64 -29.07
C GLU A 14 10.76 -19.15 -28.74
N GLU A 15 9.53 -18.68 -28.96
CA GLU A 15 9.05 -17.40 -28.44
C GLU A 15 9.13 -17.42 -26.90
N GLU A 16 10.12 -16.72 -26.34
CA GLU A 16 10.21 -16.44 -24.91
C GLU A 16 9.09 -15.46 -24.54
N ALA A 17 8.00 -15.99 -23.99
CA ALA A 17 6.91 -15.19 -23.46
C ALA A 17 7.44 -14.32 -22.30
N GLU A 18 7.50 -13.01 -22.52
CA GLU A 18 7.81 -12.04 -21.47
C GLU A 18 6.82 -12.20 -20.30
N GLU A 19 7.36 -12.62 -19.16
CA GLU A 19 6.61 -12.75 -17.92
C GLU A 19 6.30 -11.33 -17.40
N VAL A 20 5.14 -10.82 -17.81
CA VAL A 20 4.53 -9.62 -17.25
C VAL A 20 4.41 -9.84 -15.74
N LYS A 21 5.24 -9.15 -14.95
CA LYS A 21 5.17 -9.10 -13.48
C LYS A 21 3.88 -8.38 -13.05
N GLY A 22 2.76 -9.09 -13.20
CA GLY A 22 1.48 -8.74 -12.64
C GLY A 22 1.51 -8.93 -11.13
N TRP A 23 1.08 -7.90 -10.40
CA TRP A 23 1.02 -7.84 -8.94
C TRP A 23 -0.10 -8.69 -8.32
N PHE A 24 -0.57 -9.73 -9.00
CA PHE A 24 -1.67 -10.57 -8.53
C PHE A 24 -1.46 -12.05 -8.95
N PHE A 25 -1.54 -12.94 -7.95
CA PHE A 25 -1.70 -14.42 -8.01
C PHE A 25 -0.47 -15.35 -8.10
N SER A 26 -0.06 -15.88 -6.95
CA SER A 26 0.14 -17.34 -6.69
C SER A 26 0.53 -17.52 -5.20
N ARG A 27 -0.37 -17.89 -4.28
CA ARG A 27 -0.98 -19.21 -4.04
C ARG A 27 0.04 -20.37 -4.01
N ALA A 28 0.89 -20.39 -2.99
CA ALA A 28 1.49 -21.64 -2.50
C ALA A 28 0.54 -22.30 -1.49
N SER A 29 0.17 -23.55 -1.74
CA SER A 29 -0.73 -24.35 -0.90
C SER A 29 0.05 -25.10 0.19
N PRO A 30 -0.29 -24.96 1.48
CA PRO A 30 0.08 -25.96 2.48
C PRO A 30 -1.05 -26.99 2.66
N LYS A 31 -0.71 -28.23 2.32
CA LYS A 31 -1.26 -29.52 2.80
C LYS A 31 -2.60 -29.46 3.55
N VAL A 32 -3.67 -29.79 2.84
CA VAL A 32 -5.02 -30.05 3.36
C VAL A 32 -4.97 -31.17 4.40
N THR A 33 -5.21 -30.82 5.67
CA THR A 33 -5.74 -31.76 6.67
C THR A 33 -7.19 -31.39 6.87
N THR A 34 -8.10 -32.15 6.24
CA THR A 34 -9.55 -31.98 6.38
C THR A 34 -9.96 -32.21 7.83
N THR A 35 -10.22 -31.15 8.59
CA THR A 35 -11.01 -31.21 9.83
C THR A 35 -12.32 -30.50 9.57
N THR A 36 -13.34 -31.28 9.21
CA THR A 36 -14.74 -30.83 9.17
C THR A 36 -15.20 -30.58 10.61
N THR A 37 -15.43 -29.33 10.99
CA THR A 37 -16.19 -29.00 12.20
C THR A 37 -17.53 -28.41 11.78
N THR A 38 -18.56 -29.25 11.85
CA THR A 38 -19.97 -28.87 11.78
C THR A 38 -20.31 -28.01 13.00
N THR A 39 -20.68 -26.74 12.82
CA THR A 39 -21.25 -25.91 13.90
C THR A 39 -22.72 -25.64 13.60
N THR A 40 -23.58 -26.57 14.03
CA THR A 40 -25.00 -26.31 14.26
C THR A 40 -25.15 -25.89 15.71
N THR A 41 -25.58 -24.65 15.98
CA THR A 41 -26.17 -24.28 17.27
C THR A 41 -27.13 -23.12 17.11
N THR A 42 -28.41 -23.46 17.09
CA THR A 42 -29.53 -22.62 17.52
C THR A 42 -29.43 -22.32 19.03
N SER A 43 -29.86 -21.11 19.43
CA SER A 43 -30.23 -20.66 20.79
C SER A 43 -29.26 -19.69 21.50
N THR A 44 -29.65 -18.41 21.45
CA THR A 44 -29.71 -17.42 22.55
C THR A 44 -28.77 -17.62 23.75
N THR A 45 -27.61 -16.98 23.69
CA THR A 45 -26.86 -16.30 24.79
C THR A 45 -25.51 -15.91 24.17
N SER A 46 -25.18 -14.63 24.11
CA SER A 46 -23.97 -14.12 23.44
C SER A 46 -22.71 -14.73 24.05
N PRO A 47 -22.00 -15.65 23.34
CA PRO A 47 -20.77 -16.20 23.88
C PRO A 47 -19.71 -15.09 23.86
N THR A 48 -19.10 -14.82 25.02
CA THR A 48 -17.90 -14.00 25.09
C THR A 48 -16.80 -14.74 24.31
N VAL A 49 -16.49 -14.25 23.11
CA VAL A 49 -15.46 -14.83 22.27
C VAL A 49 -14.10 -14.54 22.92
N VAL A 50 -13.53 -15.55 23.58
CA VAL A 50 -12.18 -15.44 24.15
C VAL A 50 -11.16 -15.62 23.02
N ILE A 51 -10.71 -14.49 22.47
CA ILE A 51 -9.65 -14.47 21.44
C ILE A 51 -8.30 -14.56 22.15
N ALA A 52 -7.41 -15.43 21.66
CA ALA A 52 -6.05 -15.54 22.18
C ALA A 52 -5.28 -14.21 22.00
N PRO A 53 -4.47 -13.77 22.99
CA PRO A 53 -3.80 -12.47 22.95
C PRO A 53 -2.87 -12.29 21.75
N SER A 54 -2.17 -13.35 21.31
CA SER A 54 -1.32 -13.31 20.12
C SER A 54 -2.09 -13.01 18.82
N LYS A 55 -3.35 -13.48 18.73
CA LYS A 55 -4.22 -13.17 17.59
C LYS A 55 -4.74 -11.75 17.66
N LEU A 56 -5.05 -11.26 18.88
CA LEU A 56 -5.45 -9.87 19.08
C LEU A 56 -4.33 -8.90 18.68
N GLU A 57 -3.08 -9.23 18.99
CA GLU A 57 -1.93 -8.43 18.58
C GLU A 57 -1.79 -8.37 17.05
N GLY A 58 -1.87 -9.51 16.35
CA GLY A 58 -1.87 -9.50 14.88
C GLY A 58 -3.02 -8.70 14.27
N LEU A 59 -4.21 -8.79 14.86
CA LEU A 59 -5.36 -7.96 14.49
C LEU A 59 -5.07 -6.47 14.67
N LYS A 60 -4.56 -6.05 15.83
CA LYS A 60 -4.19 -4.65 16.09
C LYS A 60 -3.23 -4.12 15.02
N HIS A 61 -2.17 -4.86 14.71
CA HIS A 61 -1.21 -4.46 13.68
C HIS A 61 -1.87 -4.30 12.30
N ALA A 62 -2.73 -5.24 11.90
CA ALA A 62 -3.44 -5.17 10.62
C ALA A 62 -4.38 -3.97 10.55
N PHE A 63 -5.14 -3.73 11.62
CA PHE A 63 -6.03 -2.58 11.76
C PHE A 63 -5.24 -1.27 11.66
N THR A 64 -4.16 -1.15 12.43
CA THR A 64 -3.26 0.01 12.44
C THR A 64 -2.65 0.28 11.07
N ALA A 65 -2.17 -0.76 10.37
CA ALA A 65 -1.62 -0.61 9.02
C ALA A 65 -2.68 -0.13 8.02
N GLU A 66 -3.91 -0.67 8.10
CA GLU A 66 -5.01 -0.23 7.25
C GLU A 66 -5.42 1.22 7.56
N ALA A 67 -5.42 1.65 8.83
CA ALA A 67 -5.68 3.04 9.19
C ALA A 67 -4.66 4.00 8.57
N LEU A 68 -3.36 3.66 8.64
CA LEU A 68 -2.31 4.46 8.01
C LEU A 68 -2.46 4.52 6.48
N ARG A 69 -2.86 3.41 5.84
CA ARG A 69 -3.19 3.40 4.40
C ARG A 69 -4.34 4.36 4.09
N CYS A 70 -5.40 4.34 4.89
CA CYS A 70 -6.56 5.22 4.71
C CYS A 70 -6.15 6.68 4.86
N ILE A 71 -5.36 7.02 5.87
CA ILE A 71 -4.83 8.37 6.08
C ILE A 71 -3.98 8.81 4.88
N GLY A 72 -3.05 7.97 4.41
CA GLY A 72 -2.22 8.28 3.25
C GLY A 72 -3.00 8.42 1.93
N SER A 73 -4.26 7.99 1.89
CA SER A 73 -5.16 8.15 0.74
C SER A 73 -6.33 9.11 1.02
N ASP A 74 -6.33 9.78 2.18
CA ASP A 74 -7.42 10.61 2.73
C ASP A 74 -8.84 9.97 2.67
N GLU A 75 -8.92 8.66 2.89
CA GLU A 75 -10.19 7.90 2.86
C GLU A 75 -10.97 7.99 4.19
N GLU A 76 -11.67 9.12 4.41
CA GLU A 76 -12.42 9.41 5.65
C GLU A 76 -13.41 8.29 6.04
N ASP A 77 -14.27 7.86 5.12
CA ASP A 77 -15.30 6.86 5.38
C ASP A 77 -14.72 5.53 5.84
N ARG A 78 -13.58 5.15 5.26
CA ARG A 78 -12.91 3.89 5.60
C ARG A 78 -12.24 3.98 6.96
N LEU A 79 -11.56 5.09 7.25
CA LEU A 79 -10.96 5.34 8.56
C LEU A 79 -12.04 5.35 9.66
N LYS A 80 -13.18 5.98 9.41
CA LYS A 80 -14.33 6.00 10.31
C LYS A 80 -14.84 4.59 10.63
N GLN A 81 -14.99 3.72 9.63
CA GLN A 81 -15.39 2.32 9.85
C GLN A 81 -14.41 1.57 10.77
N LEU A 82 -13.10 1.82 10.64
CA LEU A 82 -12.09 1.21 11.51
C LEU A 82 -12.26 1.67 12.96
N LEU A 83 -12.50 2.97 13.19
CA LEU A 83 -12.75 3.52 14.53
C LEU A 83 -14.04 2.96 15.13
N GLU A 84 -15.12 2.92 14.37
CA GLU A 84 -16.40 2.34 14.78
C GLU A 84 -16.29 0.83 15.09
N SER A 85 -15.34 0.13 14.46
CA SER A 85 -15.06 -1.28 14.75
C SER A 85 -14.29 -1.50 16.08
N GLY A 86 -13.94 -0.43 16.79
CA GLY A 86 -13.29 -0.46 18.09
C GLY A 86 -11.79 -0.22 18.06
N MET A 87 -11.23 0.31 16.96
CA MET A 87 -9.86 0.84 16.97
C MET A 87 -9.80 2.08 17.88
N SER A 88 -8.78 2.15 18.74
CA SER A 88 -8.55 3.33 19.58
C SER A 88 -7.95 4.48 18.78
N LEU A 89 -8.48 5.69 18.98
CA LEU A 89 -7.91 6.94 18.45
C LEU A 89 -6.51 7.23 19.01
N GLU A 90 -6.25 6.77 20.23
CA GLU A 90 -4.97 6.90 20.93
C GLU A 90 -3.95 5.82 20.51
N SER A 91 -4.24 5.07 19.44
CA SER A 91 -3.30 4.06 18.95
C SER A 91 -2.09 4.76 18.34
N GLU A 92 -0.93 4.56 18.95
CA GLU A 92 0.33 5.15 18.47
C GLU A 92 1.07 4.20 17.51
N VAL A 93 1.65 4.80 16.46
CA VAL A 93 2.55 4.11 15.53
C VAL A 93 3.79 4.96 15.34
N GLY A 94 4.95 4.40 15.70
CA GLY A 94 6.21 5.15 15.64
C GLY A 94 6.26 6.35 16.58
N GLY A 95 5.48 6.33 17.68
CA GLY A 95 5.41 7.44 18.65
C GLY A 95 4.53 8.61 18.21
N LYS A 96 3.72 8.45 17.16
CA LYS A 96 2.75 9.42 16.66
C LYS A 96 1.35 8.82 16.73
N ASP A 97 0.36 9.61 17.10
CA ASP A 97 -1.04 9.20 17.05
C ASP A 97 -1.61 9.34 15.63
N LEU A 98 -2.85 8.90 15.40
CA LEU A 98 -3.48 8.98 14.08
C LEU A 98 -3.66 10.42 13.58
N ARG A 99 -3.80 11.41 14.49
CA ARG A 99 -3.99 12.81 14.10
C ARG A 99 -2.68 13.41 13.60
N ASP A 100 -1.58 13.11 14.28
CA ASP A 100 -0.26 13.54 13.88
C ASP A 100 0.09 12.97 12.50
N TRP A 101 -0.27 11.71 12.23
CA TRP A 101 -0.16 11.12 10.89
C TRP A 101 -1.04 11.82 9.85
N CYS A 102 -2.26 12.24 10.19
CA CYS A 102 -3.11 13.00 9.27
C CYS A 102 -2.49 14.35 8.90
N VAL A 103 -1.86 15.06 9.85
CA VAL A 103 -1.15 16.32 9.57
C VAL A 103 0.04 16.06 8.66
N GLU A 104 0.91 15.11 9.03
CA GLU A 104 2.14 14.81 8.28
C GLU A 104 1.90 14.33 6.85
N LEU A 105 0.78 13.62 6.61
CA LEU A 105 0.41 13.12 5.29
C LEU A 105 -0.57 14.05 4.56
N GLY A 106 -0.93 15.20 5.13
CA GLY A 106 -1.85 16.16 4.51
C GLY A 106 -3.29 15.67 4.33
N ALA A 107 -3.72 14.70 5.15
CA ALA A 107 -5.03 14.06 5.08
C ALA A 107 -6.12 14.94 5.73
N LYS A 108 -6.53 16.00 5.01
CA LYS A 108 -7.43 17.06 5.50
C LYS A 108 -8.81 16.53 5.90
N SER A 109 -9.39 15.63 5.10
CA SER A 109 -10.73 15.08 5.35
C SER A 109 -10.70 14.20 6.61
N CYS A 110 -9.71 13.31 6.67
CA CYS A 110 -9.46 12.48 7.84
C CYS A 110 -9.19 13.32 9.10
N LEU A 111 -8.36 14.36 9.03
CA LEU A 111 -8.07 15.23 10.18
C LEU A 111 -9.32 15.97 10.69
N SER A 112 -10.13 16.50 9.76
CA SER A 112 -11.39 17.17 10.07
C SER A 112 -12.36 16.24 10.81
N MET A 113 -12.52 15.00 10.34
CA MET A 113 -13.36 13.99 11.00
C MET A 113 -12.86 13.64 12.41
N LEU A 114 -11.55 13.63 12.62
CA LEU A 114 -10.93 13.38 13.93
C LEU A 114 -11.06 14.57 14.91
N GLY A 115 -11.64 15.69 14.48
CA GLY A 115 -11.99 16.83 15.31
C GLY A 115 -10.79 17.67 15.76
N ARG A 116 -9.77 17.81 14.92
CA ARG A 116 -8.62 18.69 15.15
C ARG A 116 -8.54 19.71 14.02
N ASP A 117 -8.34 20.98 14.35
CA ASP A 117 -8.13 22.03 13.35
C ASP A 117 -6.78 21.80 12.64
N TYR A 118 -6.76 21.97 11.32
CA TYR A 118 -5.53 21.92 10.53
C TYR A 118 -4.65 23.09 10.96
N PRO A 119 -3.37 22.89 11.31
CA PRO A 119 -2.48 24.01 11.53
C PRO A 119 -2.38 24.79 10.21
N GLU A 120 -2.72 26.08 10.20
CA GLU A 120 -2.50 26.91 9.01
C GLU A 120 -1.00 26.87 8.67
N GLU A 121 -0.65 26.12 7.62
CA GLU A 121 0.71 26.08 7.10
C GLU A 121 0.96 27.41 6.38
N GLU A 122 1.96 28.18 6.83
CA GLU A 122 2.49 29.30 6.05
C GLU A 122 3.09 28.72 4.76
N GLU A 123 2.51 29.06 3.61
CA GLU A 123 2.99 28.63 2.29
C GLU A 123 4.45 29.10 2.10
N GLU A 124 5.42 28.18 2.17
CA GLU A 124 6.78 28.44 1.67
C GLU A 124 6.72 28.43 0.14
N GLU A 125 6.59 29.62 -0.47
CA GLU A 125 6.73 29.82 -1.91
C GLU A 125 8.14 29.37 -2.33
N GLU A 126 8.23 28.21 -2.99
CA GLU A 126 9.43 27.81 -3.73
C GLU A 126 9.55 28.76 -4.95
N GLU A 127 10.34 29.83 -4.81
CA GLU A 127 10.81 30.65 -5.94
C GLU A 127 11.72 29.77 -6.82
N GLU A 128 11.15 29.17 -7.88
CA GLU A 128 11.94 28.64 -8.99
C GLU A 128 12.62 29.82 -9.72
N GLU A 129 13.91 30.03 -9.44
CA GLU A 129 14.78 30.92 -10.22
C GLU A 129 14.89 30.39 -11.67
N GLU A 130 14.06 30.92 -12.57
CA GLU A 130 14.26 30.82 -14.02
C GLU A 130 15.55 31.56 -14.40
N LYS A 131 16.64 30.81 -14.53
CA LYS A 131 17.89 31.32 -15.09
C LYS A 131 17.83 31.27 -16.62
N GLU A 132 17.27 32.31 -17.23
CA GLU A 132 17.47 32.62 -18.65
C GLU A 132 18.95 32.94 -18.89
N GLU A 133 19.72 32.02 -19.48
CA GLU A 133 21.01 32.35 -20.12
C GLU A 133 20.81 32.40 -21.64
N GLU A 134 20.36 33.56 -22.11
CA GLU A 134 20.51 34.02 -23.48
C GLU A 134 21.86 34.79 -23.56
N MET A 135 22.83 34.28 -24.31
CA MET A 135 23.96 35.09 -24.79
C MET A 135 24.33 34.68 -26.21
N GLU A 136 23.88 35.50 -27.15
CA GLU A 136 24.33 35.62 -28.53
C GLU A 136 25.84 35.98 -28.58
N GLU A 137 26.60 35.45 -29.55
CA GLU A 137 27.46 36.29 -30.42
C GLU A 137 27.97 35.46 -31.61
N GLU A 138 27.36 35.70 -32.79
CA GLU A 138 28.03 35.49 -34.07
C GLU A 138 29.13 36.55 -34.22
N VAL A 139 30.38 36.16 -34.40
CA VAL A 139 31.34 36.96 -35.17
C VAL A 139 32.26 36.05 -36.00
N GLU A 140 32.24 36.34 -37.29
CA GLU A 140 33.00 35.78 -38.40
C GLU A 140 34.52 35.86 -38.16
N ASP A 141 35.29 34.87 -38.64
CA ASP A 141 36.71 35.10 -38.98
C ASP A 141 37.04 34.46 -40.34
N SER A 142 37.82 35.19 -41.11
CA SER A 142 38.00 35.17 -42.57
C SER A 142 39.01 34.15 -43.09
#